data_AF-A0A4Z0PT38-F1
#
_entry.id   AF-A0A4Z0PT38-F1
#
_cell.length_a   1.000
_cell.length_b   1.000
_cell.length_c   1.000
_cell.angle_alpha   90.00
_cell.angle_beta   90.00
_cell.angle_gamma   90.00
#
_symmetry.space_group_name_H-M   'P 1'
#
loop_
_entity.id
_entity.type
_entity.pdbx_description
1 polymer ?
#
loop_
_entity_poly.entity_id
_entity_poly.type
_entity_poly.pdbx_seq_one_letter_code
_entity_poly.pdbx_strand_id
1 'polypeptide(L)'
;METPANVLDTLCYAWAAPATTWELPAYAVGRHFRAWWPGTVGGGGPYGDEETGCFAANWPFFLVRTSLLIFIMPSRKLIINFDNVPKMDVGALAQNCLTNMSGNARFPEAKAQTDALQAALTPYVAAASILHPTPTQTAQLQQLRTTLNRALAGVAQLANAQYPDDEAALLSTGLALGKERERHTTLEAPSRFQLVDGPQPGTLCAKAKRPPHAVALKYLYTLDAAKPDNQWLTVVVRDGDALLTACKTGERVHCKVAAVGGDTDQQPFTDVLSRIVQ
;
A
#
# COMPACT_ATOMS: atom_id res chain seq x y z
N MET A 1 33.54 -40.79 -47.66
CA MET A 1 32.97 -41.46 -46.47
C MET A 1 33.88 -41.11 -45.31
N GLU A 2 33.59 -39.99 -44.65
CA GLU A 2 34.33 -39.53 -43.47
C GLU A 2 33.31 -39.33 -42.36
N THR A 3 33.51 -40.04 -41.26
CA THR A 3 32.72 -39.98 -40.03
C THR A 3 33.17 -38.79 -39.18
N PRO A 4 32.26 -37.90 -38.74
CA PRO A 4 32.62 -36.92 -37.72
C PRO A 4 32.52 -37.52 -36.32
N ALA A 5 33.56 -37.25 -35.53
CA ALA A 5 33.74 -37.67 -34.16
C ALA A 5 32.80 -36.93 -33.19
N ASN A 6 32.24 -37.70 -32.25
CA ASN A 6 31.53 -37.22 -31.07
C ASN A 6 32.51 -36.55 -30.11
N VAL A 7 32.29 -35.26 -29.82
CA VAL A 7 32.90 -34.57 -28.68
C VAL A 7 31.78 -34.33 -27.66
N LEU A 8 31.69 -35.22 -26.67
CA LEU A 8 30.91 -35.01 -25.46
C LEU A 8 31.86 -34.51 -24.37
N ASP A 9 31.99 -33.19 -24.28
CA ASP A 9 32.71 -32.55 -23.18
C ASP A 9 31.88 -32.62 -21.90
N THR A 10 32.57 -33.10 -20.88
CA THR A 10 32.07 -33.43 -19.54
C THR A 10 32.06 -32.18 -18.69
N LEU A 11 30.89 -31.60 -18.42
CA LEU A 11 30.74 -30.52 -17.43
C LEU A 11 30.27 -31.11 -16.10
N CYS A 12 31.24 -31.46 -15.24
CA CYS A 12 31.04 -31.67 -13.81
C CYS A 12 30.81 -30.32 -13.11
N TYR A 13 29.55 -29.99 -12.81
CA TYR A 13 29.23 -28.91 -11.87
C TYR A 13 29.29 -29.43 -10.43
N ALA A 14 30.36 -29.07 -9.72
CA ALA A 14 30.45 -29.23 -8.27
C ALA A 14 29.50 -28.25 -7.58
N TRP A 15 28.46 -28.76 -6.92
CA TRP A 15 27.63 -28.00 -5.99
C TRP A 15 28.32 -27.97 -4.62
N ALA A 16 29.02 -26.88 -4.31
CA ALA A 16 29.44 -26.55 -2.96
C ALA A 16 28.31 -25.78 -2.26
N ALA A 17 27.70 -26.38 -1.24
CA ALA A 17 26.72 -25.72 -0.38
C ALA A 17 27.46 -24.83 0.64
N PRO A 18 27.11 -23.54 0.80
CA PRO A 18 27.60 -22.74 1.91
C PRO A 18 26.86 -23.09 3.20
N ALA A 19 27.63 -23.39 4.24
CA ALA A 19 27.13 -23.52 5.61
C ALA A 19 26.70 -22.14 6.13
N THR A 20 25.39 -21.90 6.19
CA THR A 20 24.80 -20.75 6.90
C THR A 20 24.55 -21.11 8.35
N THR A 21 25.44 -20.65 9.23
CA THR A 21 25.24 -20.55 10.68
C THR A 21 24.22 -19.43 10.94
N TRP A 22 23.06 -19.78 11.51
CA TRP A 22 22.05 -18.83 11.95
C TRP A 22 22.34 -18.42 13.40
N GLU A 23 23.01 -17.29 13.59
CA GLU A 23 23.01 -16.60 14.88
C GLU A 23 21.71 -15.79 15.01
N LEU A 24 20.97 -16.04 16.09
CA LEU A 24 19.75 -15.30 16.45
C LEU A 24 20.13 -13.93 17.05
N PRO A 25 19.62 -12.80 16.53
CA PRO A 25 19.80 -11.51 17.20
C PRO A 25 18.87 -11.39 18.41
N ALA A 26 19.48 -11.02 19.54
CA ALA A 26 18.80 -10.67 20.77
C ALA A 26 17.83 -9.49 20.58
N TYR A 27 16.62 -9.64 21.10
CA TYR A 27 15.62 -8.58 21.19
C TYR A 27 16.11 -7.48 22.16
N ALA A 28 16.49 -6.32 21.63
CA ALA A 28 16.69 -5.10 22.40
C ALA A 28 15.41 -4.25 22.37
N VAL A 29 14.68 -4.28 23.48
CA VAL A 29 13.58 -3.39 23.81
C VAL A 29 14.15 -2.01 24.16
N GLY A 30 13.57 -0.95 23.60
CA GLY A 30 13.71 0.41 24.11
C GLY A 30 14.22 1.43 23.08
N ARG A 31 13.30 2.16 22.45
CA ARG A 31 13.60 3.49 21.92
C ARG A 31 12.64 4.52 22.49
N HIS A 32 13.21 5.37 23.32
CA HIS A 32 12.68 6.64 23.75
C HIS A 32 12.40 7.55 22.54
N PHE A 33 11.18 8.09 22.48
CA PHE A 33 10.88 9.31 21.72
C PHE A 33 11.63 10.48 22.38
N ARG A 34 12.65 11.04 21.72
CA ARG A 34 13.15 12.39 22.01
C ARG A 34 12.54 13.34 20.99
N ALA A 35 11.71 14.25 21.48
CA ALA A 35 11.23 15.41 20.72
C ALA A 35 12.42 16.33 20.40
N TRP A 36 12.59 16.66 19.13
CA TRP A 36 13.55 17.62 18.64
C TRP A 36 12.81 18.94 18.43
N TRP A 37 13.14 19.96 19.23
CA TRP A 37 12.69 21.35 19.02
C TRP A 37 13.76 22.08 18.21
N PRO A 38 13.41 22.82 17.15
CA PRO A 38 14.37 23.62 16.41
C PRO A 38 14.76 24.86 17.23
N GLY A 39 16.06 25.04 17.44
CA GLY A 39 16.63 26.22 18.06
C GLY A 39 16.56 27.42 17.14
N THR A 40 15.91 28.48 17.61
CA THR A 40 15.86 29.80 17.00
C THR A 40 17.24 30.46 17.09
N VAL A 41 17.92 30.62 15.96
CA VAL A 41 19.16 31.40 15.88
C VAL A 41 18.78 32.84 15.60
N GLY A 42 18.94 33.70 16.60
CA GLY A 42 18.84 35.15 16.46
C GLY A 42 20.09 35.70 15.78
N GLY A 43 19.90 36.38 14.65
CA GLY A 43 20.92 37.18 13.99
C GLY A 43 20.36 38.57 13.74
N GLY A 44 20.72 39.51 14.61
CA GLY A 44 20.46 40.94 14.42
C GLY A 44 21.47 41.54 13.45
N GLY A 45 20.97 42.41 12.55
CA GLY A 45 21.77 43.26 11.67
C GLY A 45 21.09 44.63 11.54
N PRO A 46 21.79 45.76 11.81
CA PRO A 46 21.18 47.09 11.87
C PRO A 46 21.34 47.89 10.56
N TYR A 47 20.35 48.77 10.35
CA TYR A 47 20.32 50.04 9.59
C TYR A 47 20.80 50.11 8.12
N GLY A 48 19.90 50.65 7.30
CA GLY A 48 20.13 51.16 5.95
C GLY A 48 18.85 51.83 5.45
N ASP A 49 18.75 53.13 5.70
CA ASP A 49 17.68 54.04 5.32
C ASP A 49 17.64 54.30 3.79
N GLU A 50 16.60 55.06 3.37
CA GLU A 50 16.36 55.65 2.04
C GLU A 50 15.69 54.68 1.03
N GLU A 51 14.55 54.96 0.40
CA GLU A 51 14.02 56.24 -0.05
C GLU A 51 12.50 56.16 -0.31
N THR A 52 11.88 57.32 -0.11
CA THR A 52 10.49 57.70 -0.33
C THR A 52 10.07 57.60 -1.80
N GLY A 53 8.89 57.06 -2.10
CA GLY A 53 8.36 57.07 -3.47
C GLY A 53 6.88 56.67 -3.55
N CYS A 54 6.00 57.66 -3.48
CA CYS A 54 4.55 57.57 -3.60
C CYS A 54 4.07 56.81 -4.85
N PHE A 55 2.99 56.03 -4.74
CA PHE A 55 1.78 56.15 -5.57
C PHE A 55 0.70 55.19 -5.03
N ALA A 56 -0.18 55.74 -4.20
CA ALA A 56 -1.39 55.06 -3.75
C ALA A 56 -2.43 55.09 -4.89
N ALA A 57 -2.51 54.01 -5.68
CA ALA A 57 -3.66 53.71 -6.52
C ALA A 57 -4.52 52.66 -5.80
N ASN A 58 -5.47 53.15 -5.01
CA ASN A 58 -6.45 52.36 -4.27
C ASN A 58 -7.49 51.79 -5.24
N TRP A 59 -7.20 50.60 -5.80
CA TRP A 59 -8.17 49.80 -6.56
C TRP A 59 -8.89 48.85 -5.59
N PRO A 60 -10.23 48.85 -5.53
CA PRO A 60 -10.97 47.89 -4.71
C PRO A 60 -10.90 46.52 -5.39
N PHE A 61 -9.86 45.74 -5.07
CA PHE A 61 -9.81 44.33 -5.38
C PHE A 61 -10.89 43.63 -4.55
N PHE A 62 -12.06 43.42 -5.15
CA PHE A 62 -13.01 42.40 -4.73
C PHE A 62 -12.32 41.05 -4.89
N LEU A 63 -11.57 40.64 -3.87
CA LEU A 63 -11.10 39.27 -3.67
C LEU A 63 -12.33 38.41 -3.39
N VAL A 64 -13.05 38.05 -4.45
CA VAL A 64 -13.94 36.89 -4.42
C VAL A 64 -13.00 35.71 -4.23
N ARG A 65 -12.83 35.30 -2.96
CA ARG A 65 -12.25 34.02 -2.57
C ARG A 65 -13.21 32.95 -3.08
N THR A 66 -13.16 32.68 -4.37
CA THR A 66 -13.68 31.46 -4.95
C THR A 66 -12.75 30.39 -4.41
N SER A 67 -13.07 29.85 -3.24
CA SER A 67 -12.46 28.63 -2.72
C SER A 67 -12.80 27.54 -3.73
N LEU A 68 -11.96 27.45 -4.75
CA LEU A 68 -11.90 26.32 -5.66
C LEU A 68 -11.43 25.17 -4.78
N LEU A 69 -12.39 24.46 -4.19
CA LEU A 69 -12.16 23.13 -3.65
C LEU A 69 -11.67 22.31 -4.83
N ILE A 70 -10.35 22.22 -4.97
CA ILE A 70 -9.70 21.28 -5.86
C ILE A 70 -10.08 19.92 -5.28
N PHE A 71 -11.15 19.34 -5.81
CA PHE A 71 -11.48 17.95 -5.56
C PHE A 71 -10.34 17.15 -6.15
N ILE A 72 -9.39 16.76 -5.30
CA ILE A 72 -8.38 15.76 -5.63
C ILE A 72 -9.15 14.44 -5.77
N MET A 73 -9.66 14.18 -6.97
CA MET A 73 -10.21 12.88 -7.28
C MET A 73 -9.06 11.88 -7.23
N PRO A 74 -9.25 10.71 -6.59
CA PRO A 74 -8.22 9.68 -6.58
C PRO A 74 -7.94 9.24 -8.01
N SER A 75 -6.76 9.54 -8.54
CA SER A 75 -6.37 9.07 -9.86
C SER A 75 -6.11 7.57 -9.83
N ARG A 76 -6.71 6.85 -10.80
CA ARG A 76 -6.46 5.42 -10.97
C ARG A 76 -5.06 5.22 -11.53
N LYS A 77 -4.32 4.26 -10.94
CA LYS A 77 -2.97 3.90 -11.40
C LYS A 77 -3.00 2.63 -12.22
N LEU A 78 -2.07 2.48 -13.16
CA LEU A 78 -1.86 1.22 -13.88
C LEU A 78 -1.47 0.09 -12.92
N ILE A 79 -1.94 -1.11 -13.22
CA ILE A 79 -1.56 -2.32 -12.49
C ILE A 79 -0.06 -2.57 -12.67
N ILE A 80 0.67 -2.73 -11.57
CA ILE A 80 2.12 -3.03 -11.58
C ILE A 80 2.41 -4.51 -11.33
N ASN A 81 1.44 -5.28 -10.84
CA ASN A 81 1.60 -6.69 -10.54
C ASN A 81 0.74 -7.53 -11.50
N PHE A 82 1.41 -8.32 -12.34
CA PHE A 82 0.81 -9.17 -13.37
C PHE A 82 0.84 -10.67 -13.02
N ASP A 83 1.16 -11.03 -11.78
CA ASP A 83 1.26 -12.42 -11.34
C ASP A 83 -0.10 -13.13 -11.37
N ASN A 84 -1.18 -12.39 -11.12
CA ASN A 84 -2.56 -12.90 -11.12
C ASN A 84 -3.21 -12.92 -12.52
N VAL A 85 -2.56 -12.38 -13.55
CA VAL A 85 -3.09 -12.45 -14.92
C VAL A 85 -3.02 -13.91 -15.38
N PRO A 86 -4.08 -14.48 -15.98
CA PRO A 86 -4.02 -15.85 -16.48
C PRO A 86 -2.90 -16.04 -17.51
N LYS A 87 -2.30 -17.23 -17.52
CA LYS A 87 -1.06 -17.53 -18.28
C LYS A 87 -1.17 -17.26 -19.78
N MET A 88 -2.34 -17.48 -20.39
CA MET A 88 -2.54 -17.28 -21.83
C MET A 88 -2.56 -15.80 -22.24
N ASP A 89 -2.81 -14.89 -21.31
CA ASP A 89 -3.13 -13.50 -21.66
C ASP A 89 -1.92 -12.57 -21.55
N VAL A 90 -0.87 -12.95 -20.81
CA VAL A 90 0.28 -12.08 -20.55
C VAL A 90 1.08 -11.76 -21.82
N GLY A 91 1.24 -12.74 -22.72
CA GLY A 91 1.94 -12.52 -24.00
C GLY A 91 1.20 -11.56 -24.93
N ALA A 92 -0.12 -11.74 -25.07
CA ALA A 92 -0.97 -10.85 -25.85
C ALA A 92 -1.03 -9.43 -25.25
N LEU A 93 -1.10 -9.34 -23.91
CA LEU A 93 -1.04 -8.07 -23.19
C LEU A 93 0.27 -7.32 -23.46
N ALA A 94 1.41 -8.01 -23.40
CA ALA A 94 2.71 -7.41 -23.68
C ALA A 94 2.85 -6.95 -25.14
N GLN A 95 2.34 -7.73 -26.10
CA GLN A 95 2.33 -7.34 -27.50
C GLN A 95 1.44 -6.10 -27.75
N ASN A 96 0.29 -6.03 -27.09
CA ASN A 96 -0.60 -4.87 -27.16
C ASN A 96 0.07 -3.63 -26.56
N CYS A 97 0.74 -3.77 -25.41
CA CYS A 97 1.52 -2.70 -24.78
C CYS A 97 2.61 -2.17 -25.72
N LEU A 98 3.40 -3.06 -26.33
CA LEU A 98 4.43 -2.67 -27.31
C LEU A 98 3.86 -1.92 -28.50
N THR A 99 2.73 -2.39 -29.04
CA THR A 99 2.09 -1.77 -30.20
C THR A 99 1.60 -0.36 -29.88
N ASN A 100 1.02 -0.15 -28.69
CA ASN A 100 0.51 1.16 -28.28
C ASN A 100 1.59 2.12 -27.79
N MET A 101 2.72 1.61 -27.27
CA MET A 101 3.84 2.43 -26.81
C MET A 101 4.77 2.82 -27.96
N SER A 102 4.89 1.97 -28.98
CA SER A 102 5.70 2.25 -30.18
C SER A 102 5.10 3.41 -30.97
N GLY A 103 5.78 4.55 -30.98
CA GLY A 103 5.32 5.76 -31.68
C GLY A 103 4.30 6.60 -30.92
N ASN A 104 4.07 6.33 -29.63
CA ASN A 104 3.21 7.18 -28.81
C ASN A 104 3.91 8.50 -28.46
N ALA A 105 3.38 9.60 -28.99
CA ALA A 105 3.92 10.95 -28.75
C ALA A 105 3.90 11.38 -27.28
N ARG A 106 3.04 10.75 -26.44
CA ARG A 106 2.98 11.03 -25.00
C ARG A 106 4.16 10.43 -24.23
N PHE A 107 4.84 9.42 -24.78
CA PHE A 107 5.91 8.68 -24.11
C PHE A 107 7.21 8.67 -24.93
N PRO A 108 7.82 9.83 -25.23
CA PRO A 108 9.03 9.88 -26.07
C PRO A 108 10.23 9.17 -25.44
N GLU A 109 10.27 9.10 -24.10
CA GLU A 109 11.37 8.49 -23.34
C GLU A 109 11.20 6.98 -23.10
N ALA A 110 10.07 6.38 -23.51
CA ALA A 110 9.77 4.98 -23.21
C ALA A 110 10.55 3.95 -24.04
N LYS A 111 11.44 4.40 -24.95
CA LYS A 111 12.17 3.53 -25.86
C LYS A 111 12.96 2.43 -25.13
N ALA A 112 13.65 2.78 -24.05
CA ALA A 112 14.45 1.81 -23.29
C ALA A 112 13.57 0.71 -22.67
N GLN A 113 12.37 1.07 -22.18
CA GLN A 113 11.43 0.16 -21.56
C GLN A 113 10.72 -0.71 -22.60
N THR A 114 10.40 -0.17 -23.78
CA THR A 114 9.86 -0.97 -24.90
C THR A 114 10.88 -1.95 -25.44
N ASP A 115 12.16 -1.57 -25.53
CA ASP A 115 13.24 -2.45 -25.98
C ASP A 115 13.45 -3.61 -24.99
N ALA A 116 13.45 -3.31 -23.69
CA ALA A 116 13.54 -4.32 -22.64
C ALA A 116 12.32 -5.27 -22.64
N LEU A 117 11.12 -4.73 -22.89
CA LEU A 117 9.90 -5.52 -22.98
C LEU A 117 9.92 -6.45 -24.21
N GLN A 118 10.34 -5.97 -25.37
CA GLN A 118 10.51 -6.77 -26.59
C GLN A 118 11.54 -7.90 -26.38
N ALA A 119 12.66 -7.59 -25.72
CA ALA A 119 13.69 -8.57 -25.39
C ALA A 119 13.18 -9.68 -24.46
N ALA A 120 12.31 -9.35 -23.50
CA ALA A 120 11.70 -10.34 -22.60
C ALA A 120 10.55 -11.13 -23.26
N LEU A 121 9.79 -10.51 -24.17
CA LEU A 121 8.65 -11.13 -24.84
C LEU A 121 9.07 -12.24 -25.80
N THR A 122 10.12 -12.02 -26.59
CA THR A 122 10.59 -12.96 -27.62
C THR A 122 10.87 -14.38 -27.09
N PRO A 123 11.69 -14.59 -26.04
CA PRO A 123 11.93 -15.92 -25.49
C PRO A 123 10.70 -16.51 -24.79
N TYR A 124 9.84 -15.66 -24.21
CA TYR A 124 8.61 -16.12 -23.57
C TYR A 124 7.64 -16.74 -24.59
N VAL A 125 7.39 -16.05 -25.73
CA VAL A 125 6.50 -16.56 -26.78
C VAL A 125 7.02 -17.87 -27.37
N ALA A 126 8.34 -17.97 -27.60
CA ALA A 126 8.97 -19.20 -28.09
C ALA A 126 8.82 -20.38 -27.10
N ALA A 127 8.99 -20.13 -25.80
CA ALA A 127 8.78 -21.15 -24.77
C ALA A 127 7.30 -21.51 -24.59
N ALA A 128 6.38 -20.56 -24.80
CA ALA A 128 4.94 -20.76 -24.68
C ALA A 128 4.32 -21.57 -25.84
N SER A 129 4.95 -21.59 -27.02
CA SER A 129 4.47 -22.36 -28.19
C SER A 129 4.69 -23.87 -28.11
N ILE A 130 5.34 -24.38 -27.05
CA ILE A 130 5.60 -25.82 -26.88
C ILE A 130 4.34 -26.52 -26.38
N LEU A 131 3.77 -27.43 -27.19
CA LEU A 131 2.49 -28.12 -26.89
C LEU A 131 2.58 -29.08 -25.69
N HIS A 132 3.74 -29.70 -25.47
CA HIS A 132 3.99 -30.67 -24.40
C HIS A 132 5.32 -30.38 -23.68
N PRO A 133 5.33 -29.39 -22.78
CA PRO A 133 6.55 -28.99 -22.11
C PRO A 133 7.01 -30.06 -21.11
N THR A 134 8.31 -30.33 -21.06
CA THR A 134 8.93 -31.11 -19.98
C THR A 134 8.86 -30.34 -18.64
N PRO A 135 9.08 -31.00 -17.48
CA PRO A 135 9.16 -30.30 -16.20
C PRO A 135 10.22 -29.19 -16.18
N THR A 136 11.36 -29.40 -16.85
CA THR A 136 12.43 -28.38 -16.97
C THR A 136 11.99 -27.18 -17.82
N GLN A 137 11.31 -27.42 -18.95
CA GLN A 137 10.75 -26.35 -19.79
C GLN A 137 9.64 -25.57 -19.06
N THR A 138 8.86 -26.26 -18.22
CA THR A 138 7.82 -25.62 -17.40
C THR A 138 8.44 -24.66 -16.37
N ALA A 139 9.52 -25.08 -15.70
CA ALA A 139 10.27 -24.22 -14.77
C ALA A 139 10.88 -23.00 -15.49
N GLN A 140 11.48 -23.22 -16.67
CA GLN A 140 12.04 -22.15 -17.49
C GLN A 140 10.97 -21.14 -17.93
N LEU A 141 9.80 -21.61 -18.36
CA LEU A 141 8.68 -20.76 -18.76
C LEU A 141 8.19 -19.88 -17.59
N GLN A 142 8.19 -20.42 -16.36
CA GLN A 142 7.86 -19.63 -15.18
C GLN A 142 8.90 -18.55 -14.89
N GLN A 143 10.19 -18.83 -15.06
CA GLN A 143 11.25 -17.83 -14.92
C GLN A 143 11.15 -16.73 -15.99
N LEU A 144 10.88 -17.11 -17.24
CA LEU A 144 10.65 -16.16 -18.34
C LEU A 144 9.43 -15.29 -18.07
N ARG A 145 8.35 -15.88 -17.51
CA ARG A 145 7.17 -15.14 -17.11
C ARG A 145 7.46 -14.09 -16.05
N THR A 146 8.21 -14.43 -15.00
CA THR A 146 8.61 -13.45 -13.97
C THR A 146 9.44 -12.31 -14.57
N THR A 147 10.29 -12.62 -15.54
CA THR A 147 11.10 -11.63 -16.26
C THR A 147 10.22 -10.70 -17.10
N LEU A 148 9.24 -11.25 -17.83
CA LEU A 148 8.26 -10.49 -18.61
C LEU A 148 7.38 -9.60 -17.72
N ASN A 149 6.89 -10.13 -16.60
CA ASN A 149 6.09 -9.38 -15.62
C ASN A 149 6.88 -8.18 -15.07
N ARG A 150 8.20 -8.35 -14.82
CA ARG A 150 9.07 -7.24 -14.38
C ARG A 150 9.22 -6.17 -15.46
N ALA A 151 9.38 -6.55 -16.73
CA ALA A 151 9.47 -5.60 -17.84
C ALA A 151 8.16 -4.82 -18.02
N LEU A 152 7.01 -5.50 -17.97
CA LEU A 152 5.69 -4.85 -17.98
C LEU A 152 5.50 -3.89 -16.81
N ALA A 153 5.91 -4.30 -15.61
CA ALA A 153 5.86 -3.43 -14.42
C ALA A 153 6.72 -2.18 -14.60
N GLY A 154 7.88 -2.29 -15.26
CA GLY A 154 8.74 -1.15 -15.58
C GLY A 154 8.04 -0.13 -16.50
N VAL A 155 7.34 -0.59 -17.54
CA VAL A 155 6.53 0.30 -18.41
C VAL A 155 5.40 0.95 -17.62
N ALA A 156 4.66 0.18 -16.81
CA ALA A 156 3.57 0.70 -15.99
C ALA A 156 4.05 1.74 -14.97
N GLN A 157 5.21 1.52 -14.34
CA GLN A 157 5.82 2.45 -13.39
C GLN A 157 6.25 3.75 -14.07
N LEU A 158 6.86 3.68 -15.26
CA LEU A 158 7.20 4.87 -16.04
C LEU A 158 5.96 5.69 -16.38
N ALA A 159 4.91 5.03 -16.87
CA ALA A 159 3.67 5.72 -17.24
C ALA A 159 2.97 6.36 -16.04
N ASN A 160 2.88 5.64 -14.92
CA ASN A 160 2.34 6.17 -13.66
C ASN A 160 3.17 7.34 -13.10
N ALA A 161 4.47 7.39 -13.37
CA ALA A 161 5.35 8.48 -12.93
C ALA A 161 5.22 9.73 -13.80
N GLN A 162 5.07 9.57 -15.12
CA GLN A 162 4.94 10.69 -16.05
C GLN A 162 3.54 11.31 -16.05
N TYR A 163 2.50 10.50 -15.92
CA TYR A 163 1.10 10.93 -15.97
C TYR A 163 0.30 10.38 -14.79
N PRO A 164 0.53 10.88 -13.56
CA PRO A 164 -0.14 10.35 -12.37
C PRO A 164 -1.66 10.52 -12.40
N ASP A 165 -2.17 11.58 -13.07
CA ASP A 165 -3.59 11.96 -13.03
C ASP A 165 -4.27 11.98 -14.40
N ASP A 166 -3.55 11.71 -15.51
CA ASP A 166 -4.14 11.63 -16.86
C ASP A 166 -4.47 10.18 -17.22
N GLU A 167 -5.68 9.74 -16.90
CA GLU A 167 -6.16 8.39 -17.20
C GLU A 167 -6.13 8.08 -18.70
N ALA A 168 -6.35 9.07 -19.57
CA ALA A 168 -6.29 8.86 -21.01
C ALA A 168 -4.85 8.58 -21.47
N ALA A 169 -3.85 9.25 -20.86
CA ALA A 169 -2.44 8.94 -21.11
C ALA A 169 -2.10 7.53 -20.64
N LEU A 170 -2.54 7.15 -19.44
CA LEU A 170 -2.30 5.82 -18.89
C LEU A 170 -2.96 4.72 -19.76
N LEU A 171 -4.20 4.92 -20.20
CA LEU A 171 -4.89 3.97 -21.09
C LEU A 171 -4.24 3.90 -22.49
N SER A 172 -3.61 4.97 -22.96
CA SER A 172 -2.88 4.96 -24.22
C SER A 172 -1.65 4.04 -24.24
N THR A 173 -1.23 3.51 -23.07
CA THR A 173 -0.18 2.48 -22.99
C THR A 173 -0.67 1.10 -23.40
N GLY A 174 -1.99 0.87 -23.48
CA GLY A 174 -2.59 -0.45 -23.72
C GLY A 174 -2.62 -1.37 -22.49
N LEU A 175 -2.21 -0.88 -21.31
CA LEU A 175 -2.31 -1.60 -20.05
C LEU A 175 -3.62 -1.29 -19.32
N ALA A 176 -4.08 -2.24 -18.51
CA ALA A 176 -5.28 -2.06 -17.70
C ALA A 176 -5.02 -1.18 -16.48
N LEU A 177 -5.94 -0.25 -16.21
CA LEU A 177 -5.98 0.49 -14.96
C LEU A 177 -6.36 -0.43 -13.79
N GLY A 178 -5.81 -0.15 -12.62
CA GLY A 178 -6.22 -0.80 -11.38
C GLY A 178 -7.70 -0.56 -11.13
N LYS A 179 -8.39 -1.56 -10.57
CA LYS A 179 -9.78 -1.41 -10.15
C LYS A 179 -9.85 -0.20 -9.21
N GLU A 180 -10.75 0.74 -9.51
CA GLU A 180 -11.04 1.81 -8.59
C GLU A 180 -11.51 1.19 -7.27
N ARG A 181 -10.86 1.58 -6.18
CA ARG A 181 -11.32 1.15 -4.86
C ARG A 181 -12.69 1.78 -4.67
N GLU A 182 -13.72 0.93 -4.66
CA GLU A 182 -15.07 1.36 -4.31
C GLU A 182 -14.99 2.03 -2.95
N ARG A 183 -15.21 3.36 -2.96
CA ARG A 183 -15.22 4.15 -1.74
C ARG A 183 -16.52 3.85 -1.02
N HIS A 184 -16.47 2.94 -0.05
CA HIS A 184 -17.59 2.72 0.85
C HIS A 184 -17.66 3.92 1.79
N THR A 185 -18.62 4.80 1.53
CA THR A 185 -18.79 6.08 2.24
C THR A 185 -19.32 5.90 3.66
N THR A 186 -20.00 4.79 3.93
CA THR A 186 -20.65 4.54 5.21
C THR A 186 -20.13 3.24 5.80
N LEU A 187 -19.43 3.34 6.93
CA LEU A 187 -19.15 2.18 7.77
C LEU A 187 -20.39 1.87 8.62
N GLU A 188 -20.68 0.60 8.80
CA GLU A 188 -21.67 0.15 9.78
C GLU A 188 -21.03 0.03 11.16
N ALA A 189 -21.83 0.15 12.23
CA ALA A 189 -21.35 -0.15 13.58
C ALA A 189 -20.97 -1.66 13.69
N PRO A 190 -19.92 -2.01 14.45
CA PRO A 190 -19.58 -3.41 14.72
C PRO A 190 -20.77 -4.18 15.30
N SER A 191 -20.96 -5.43 14.87
CA SER A 191 -22.06 -6.28 15.35
C SER A 191 -21.58 -7.30 16.37
N ARG A 192 -22.50 -7.89 17.16
CA ARG A 192 -22.19 -8.93 18.16
C ARG A 192 -21.11 -8.51 19.17
N PHE A 193 -21.14 -7.25 19.59
CA PHE A 193 -20.24 -6.77 20.63
C PHE A 193 -20.58 -7.41 21.98
N GLN A 194 -19.58 -8.00 22.64
CA GLN A 194 -19.72 -8.63 23.94
C GLN A 194 -18.43 -8.51 24.76
N LEU A 195 -18.57 -8.41 26.08
CA LEU A 195 -17.46 -8.44 27.03
C LEU A 195 -17.45 -9.81 27.72
N VAL A 196 -16.32 -10.50 27.67
CA VAL A 196 -16.09 -11.81 28.28
C VAL A 196 -14.90 -11.71 29.22
N ASP A 197 -14.84 -12.56 30.25
CA ASP A 197 -13.67 -12.61 31.12
C ASP A 197 -12.46 -13.15 30.35
N GLY A 198 -11.29 -12.55 30.59
CA GLY A 198 -10.05 -12.94 29.95
C GLY A 198 -9.44 -14.20 30.57
N PRO A 199 -8.36 -14.73 29.98
CA PRO A 199 -7.69 -15.94 30.47
C PRO A 199 -6.95 -15.72 31.81
N GLN A 200 -6.70 -14.48 32.19
CA GLN A 200 -6.00 -14.11 33.43
C GLN A 200 -6.91 -13.27 34.33
N PRO A 201 -6.81 -13.40 35.66
CA PRO A 201 -7.54 -12.53 36.59
C PRO A 201 -7.15 -11.06 36.34
N GLY A 202 -8.13 -10.16 36.38
CA GLY A 202 -7.90 -8.75 36.07
C GLY A 202 -7.81 -8.41 34.58
N THR A 203 -8.20 -9.35 33.69
CA THR A 203 -8.27 -9.11 32.25
C THR A 203 -9.70 -9.33 31.72
N LEU A 204 -10.11 -8.50 30.76
CA LEU A 204 -11.36 -8.66 30.01
C LEU A 204 -11.05 -8.85 28.53
N CYS A 205 -11.82 -9.71 27.86
CA CYS A 205 -11.77 -9.90 26.42
C CYS A 205 -13.00 -9.24 25.79
N ALA A 206 -12.79 -8.18 25.01
CA ALA A 206 -13.81 -7.52 24.23
C ALA A 206 -13.87 -8.16 22.84
N LYS A 207 -15.03 -8.71 22.46
CA LYS A 207 -15.23 -9.39 21.18
C LYS A 207 -16.28 -8.65 20.37
N ALA A 208 -15.99 -8.38 19.10
CA ALA A 208 -16.95 -7.81 18.17
C ALA A 208 -16.71 -8.35 16.75
N LYS A 209 -17.79 -8.49 15.98
CA LYS A 209 -17.71 -8.83 14.57
C LYS A 209 -17.42 -7.57 13.76
N ARG A 210 -16.26 -7.55 13.11
CA ARG A 210 -15.84 -6.47 12.21
C ARG A 210 -16.82 -6.36 11.02
N PRO A 211 -17.38 -5.17 10.73
CA PRO A 211 -18.24 -4.96 9.57
C PRO A 211 -17.43 -5.06 8.28
N PRO A 212 -18.07 -5.31 7.13
CA PRO A 212 -17.37 -5.31 5.85
C PRO A 212 -16.71 -3.94 5.61
N HIS A 213 -15.57 -3.93 4.91
CA HIS A 213 -14.80 -2.72 4.57
C HIS A 213 -14.09 -1.99 5.74
N ALA A 214 -14.33 -2.38 7.00
CA ALA A 214 -13.53 -1.90 8.11
C ALA A 214 -12.13 -2.52 8.10
N VAL A 215 -11.10 -1.69 8.31
CA VAL A 215 -9.70 -2.10 8.35
C VAL A 215 -9.33 -2.62 9.74
N ALA A 216 -9.85 -1.97 10.78
CA ALA A 216 -9.59 -2.29 12.18
C ALA A 216 -10.81 -1.98 13.06
N LEU A 217 -10.74 -2.42 14.32
CA LEU A 217 -11.68 -2.07 15.37
C LEU A 217 -10.94 -1.25 16.43
N LYS A 218 -11.58 -0.17 16.88
CA LYS A 218 -11.11 0.70 17.94
C LYS A 218 -12.00 0.51 19.17
N TYR A 219 -11.45 -0.11 20.18
CA TYR A 219 -12.06 -0.29 21.48
C TYR A 219 -11.72 0.90 22.35
N LEU A 220 -12.75 1.51 22.93
CA LEU A 220 -12.63 2.53 23.96
C LEU A 220 -13.16 1.94 25.25
N TYR A 221 -12.41 2.03 26.34
CA TYR A 221 -12.87 1.58 27.65
C TYR A 221 -12.48 2.53 28.79
N THR A 222 -13.28 2.52 29.84
CA THR A 222 -13.10 3.35 31.04
C THR A 222 -13.66 2.63 32.27
N LEU A 223 -13.17 2.99 33.45
CA LEU A 223 -13.72 2.56 34.74
C LEU A 223 -14.89 3.45 35.19
N ASP A 224 -15.01 4.64 34.59
CA ASP A 224 -16.02 5.63 34.93
C ASP A 224 -16.74 6.08 33.66
N ALA A 225 -18.03 5.74 33.57
CA ALA A 225 -18.89 6.05 32.42
C ALA A 225 -19.20 7.55 32.28
N ALA A 226 -19.04 8.35 33.35
CA ALA A 226 -19.31 9.78 33.31
C ALA A 226 -18.18 10.58 32.64
N LYS A 227 -17.02 9.95 32.41
CA LYS A 227 -15.88 10.62 31.78
C LYS A 227 -16.12 10.89 30.29
N PRO A 228 -15.71 12.07 29.80
CA PRO A 228 -15.77 12.37 28.37
C PRO A 228 -14.91 11.40 27.55
N ASP A 229 -15.32 11.14 26.31
CA ASP A 229 -14.71 10.15 25.41
C ASP A 229 -13.20 10.33 25.18
N ASN A 230 -12.69 11.56 25.30
CA ASN A 230 -11.26 11.87 25.17
C ASN A 230 -10.40 11.33 26.33
N GLN A 231 -11.01 10.84 27.40
CA GLN A 231 -10.32 10.24 28.54
C GLN A 231 -10.41 8.70 28.54
N TRP A 232 -11.07 8.09 27.56
CA TRP A 232 -11.20 6.65 27.47
C TRP A 232 -9.89 6.04 26.95
N LEU A 233 -9.50 4.91 27.53
CA LEU A 233 -8.34 4.15 27.08
C LEU A 233 -8.67 3.53 25.72
N THR A 234 -7.73 3.64 24.78
CA THR A 234 -7.93 3.19 23.40
C THR A 234 -7.07 1.98 23.09
N VAL A 235 -7.70 0.94 22.54
CA VAL A 235 -7.02 -0.24 21.99
C VAL A 235 -7.49 -0.44 20.56
N VAL A 236 -6.55 -0.52 19.62
CA VAL A 236 -6.85 -0.74 18.20
C VAL A 236 -6.33 -2.12 17.80
N VAL A 237 -7.21 -2.95 17.27
CA VAL A 237 -6.88 -4.29 16.79
C VAL A 237 -7.44 -4.49 15.39
N ARG A 238 -6.74 -5.28 14.56
CA ARG A 238 -7.25 -5.67 13.23
C ARG A 238 -8.27 -6.79 13.32
N ASP A 239 -8.13 -7.63 14.35
CA ASP A 239 -8.98 -8.78 14.60
C ASP A 239 -10.21 -8.42 15.43
N GLY A 240 -11.17 -9.35 15.49
CA GLY A 240 -12.43 -9.16 16.20
C GLY A 240 -12.32 -9.13 17.73
N ASP A 241 -11.17 -9.52 18.28
CA ASP A 241 -10.99 -9.71 19.72
C ASP A 241 -9.89 -8.78 20.25
N ALA A 242 -10.16 -8.06 21.34
CA ALA A 242 -9.20 -7.21 22.04
C ALA A 242 -9.10 -7.63 23.51
N LEU A 243 -7.86 -7.83 24.00
CA LEU A 243 -7.59 -8.05 25.40
C LEU A 243 -7.41 -6.70 26.11
N LEU A 244 -8.34 -6.38 27.02
CA LEU A 244 -8.27 -5.22 27.89
C LEU A 244 -7.48 -5.60 29.14
N THR A 245 -6.28 -5.03 29.27
CA THR A 245 -5.39 -5.27 30.41
C THR A 245 -5.54 -4.15 31.45
N ALA A 246 -4.93 -4.36 32.63
CA ALA A 246 -4.91 -3.41 33.74
C ALA A 246 -6.30 -3.05 34.30
N CYS A 247 -7.25 -3.99 34.24
CA CYS A 247 -8.54 -3.83 34.90
C CYS A 247 -8.46 -4.40 36.31
N LYS A 248 -8.90 -3.65 37.34
CA LYS A 248 -8.89 -4.14 38.71
C LYS A 248 -10.06 -5.11 38.93
N THR A 249 -9.79 -6.23 39.58
CA THR A 249 -10.83 -7.20 39.98
C THR A 249 -11.88 -6.52 40.87
N GLY A 250 -13.16 -6.79 40.61
CA GLY A 250 -14.29 -6.20 41.33
C GLY A 250 -14.74 -4.83 40.82
N GLU A 251 -14.00 -4.17 39.94
CA GLU A 251 -14.43 -2.91 39.33
C GLU A 251 -15.29 -3.15 38.07
N ARG A 252 -16.23 -2.24 37.81
CA ARG A 252 -17.06 -2.26 36.60
C ARG A 252 -16.34 -1.52 35.49
N VAL A 253 -16.06 -2.22 34.39
CA VAL A 253 -15.45 -1.64 33.19
C VAL A 253 -16.55 -1.36 32.18
N HIS A 254 -16.56 -0.16 31.62
CA HIS A 254 -17.40 0.26 30.52
C HIS A 254 -16.60 0.26 29.23
N CYS A 255 -17.14 -0.31 28.16
CA CYS A 255 -16.46 -0.42 26.88
C CYS A 255 -17.43 -0.17 25.73
N LYS A 256 -16.95 0.47 24.68
CA LYS A 256 -17.62 0.62 23.38
C LYS A 256 -16.62 0.39 22.25
N VAL A 257 -17.11 -0.03 21.10
CA VAL A 257 -16.25 -0.31 19.94
C VAL A 257 -16.73 0.48 18.73
N ALA A 258 -15.78 1.02 17.97
CA ALA A 258 -16.03 1.60 16.66
C ALA A 258 -15.27 0.85 15.57
N ALA A 259 -15.86 0.78 14.39
CA ALA A 259 -15.16 0.38 13.19
C ALA A 259 -14.24 1.52 12.73
N VAL A 260 -13.01 1.18 12.33
CA VAL A 260 -12.04 2.11 11.76
C VAL A 260 -11.72 1.66 10.34
N GLY A 261 -11.88 2.56 9.39
CA GLY A 261 -11.67 2.30 7.96
C GLY A 261 -12.53 3.25 7.13
N GLY A 262 -12.58 3.01 5.82
CA GLY A 262 -13.30 3.88 4.89
C GLY A 262 -12.61 5.23 4.67
N ASP A 263 -13.19 6.03 3.79
CA ASP A 263 -12.71 7.38 3.47
C ASP A 263 -13.35 8.47 4.32
N THR A 264 -14.35 8.13 5.12
CA THR A 264 -15.06 9.06 5.98
C THR A 264 -14.50 9.00 7.40
N ASP A 265 -14.40 10.17 8.04
CA ASP A 265 -14.06 10.27 9.48
C ASP A 265 -15.19 9.77 10.40
N GLN A 266 -16.24 9.17 9.84
CA GLN A 266 -17.35 8.63 10.61
C GLN A 266 -16.95 7.30 11.25
N GLN A 267 -16.93 7.30 12.58
CA GLN A 267 -16.65 6.13 13.41
C GLN A 267 -17.93 5.77 14.17
N PRO A 268 -18.84 4.98 13.57
CA PRO A 268 -20.05 4.56 14.27
C PRO A 268 -19.66 3.68 15.46
N PHE A 269 -20.03 4.13 16.65
CA PHE A 269 -19.83 3.39 17.89
C PHE A 269 -21.01 2.46 18.14
N THR A 270 -20.73 1.30 18.75
CA THR A 270 -21.76 0.48 19.38
C THR A 270 -22.28 1.12 20.65
N ASP A 271 -23.37 0.57 21.17
CA ASP A 271 -23.80 0.83 22.54
C ASP A 271 -22.68 0.49 23.54
N VAL A 272 -22.68 1.21 24.65
CA VAL A 272 -21.73 1.00 25.76
C VAL A 272 -22.16 -0.24 26.54
N LEU A 273 -21.30 -1.25 26.60
CA LEU A 273 -21.49 -2.41 27.46
C LEU A 273 -20.65 -2.26 28.73
N SER A 274 -21.13 -2.84 29.82
CA SER A 274 -20.40 -2.87 31.08
C SER A 274 -20.34 -4.26 31.68
N ARG A 275 -19.19 -4.62 32.25
CA ARG A 275 -18.99 -5.91 32.95
C ARG A 275 -18.13 -5.70 34.19
N ILE A 276 -18.42 -6.46 35.25
CA ILE A 276 -17.58 -6.49 36.46
C ILE A 276 -16.48 -7.52 36.23
N VAL A 277 -15.23 -7.13 36.51
CA VAL A 277 -14.06 -8.01 36.35
C VAL A 277 -14.02 -9.04 37.46
N GLN A 278 -13.93 -10.33 37.11
CA GLN A 278 -13.76 -11.44 38.05
C GLN A 278 -12.30 -11.70 38.41
#